data_AF-I3C4G5-F1
#
_entry.id   AF-I3C4G5-F1
#
_cell.length_a   1.000
_cell.length_b   1.000
_cell.length_c   1.000
_cell.angle_alpha   90.00
_cell.angle_beta   90.00
_cell.angle_gamma   90.00
#
_symmetry.space_group_name_H-M   'P 1'
#
loop_
_entity.id
_entity.type
_entity.pdbx_description
1 polymer ?
#
loop_
_entity_poly.entity_id
_entity_poly.type
_entity_poly.pdbx_seq_one_letter_code
_entity_poly.pdbx_strand_id
1 'polypeptide(L)'
;MKRVVQIVFFAILIAIAVGYYYKWEDNDLLGDRIIGIAVISFAFILIPLFLYSRSKGKKITDYMLTKDNVDKMNGKKGENTENQ
;
A
#
# COMPACT_ATOMS: atom_id res chain seq x y z
N MET A 1 3.23 11.42 -4.84
CA MET A 1 2.70 10.60 -3.72
C MET A 1 3.76 9.73 -3.05
N LYS A 2 4.82 9.28 -3.76
CA LYS A 2 5.95 8.54 -3.15
C LYS A 2 6.54 9.20 -1.88
N ARG A 3 6.70 10.54 -1.87
CA ARG A 3 7.21 11.27 -0.69
C ARG A 3 6.26 11.25 0.52
N VAL A 4 4.95 11.21 0.30
CA VAL A 4 3.96 11.16 1.40
C VAL A 4 4.06 9.82 2.12
N VAL A 5 4.17 8.71 1.37
CA VAL A 5 4.40 7.38 1.94
C VAL A 5 5.69 7.35 2.75
N GLN A 6 6.78 7.95 2.24
CA GLN A 6 8.04 8.04 2.97
C GLN A 6 7.92 8.85 4.27
N ILE A 7 7.25 10.00 4.24
CA ILE A 7 7.05 10.84 5.45
C ILE A 7 6.27 10.06 6.52
N VAL A 8 5.18 9.40 6.13
CA VAL A 8 4.37 8.59 7.05
C VAL A 8 5.17 7.42 7.62
N PHE A 9 6.00 6.77 6.79
CA PHE A 9 6.88 5.69 7.23
C PHE A 9 7.88 6.15 8.30
N PHE A 10 8.56 7.28 8.09
CA PHE A 10 9.49 7.82 9.07
C PHE A 10 8.78 8.30 10.34
N ALA A 11 7.59 8.90 10.23
CA ALA A 11 6.80 9.29 11.40
C ALA A 11 6.44 8.09 12.29
N ILE A 12 6.09 6.94 11.70
CA ILE A 12 5.79 5.71 12.44
C ILE A 12 7.06 5.14 13.09
N LEU A 13 8.19 5.16 12.41
CA LEU A 13 9.47 4.75 13.00
C LEU A 13 9.83 5.59 14.23
N ILE A 14 9.63 6.90 14.17
CA ILE A 14 9.83 7.80 15.31
C ILE A 14 8.84 7.46 16.44
N ALA A 15 7.56 7.23 16.13
CA ALA A 15 6.56 6.87 17.14
C ALA A 15 6.90 5.55 17.86
N ILE A 16 7.42 4.55 17.15
CA ILE A 16 7.89 3.29 17.75
C ILE A 16 9.12 3.54 18.62
N ALA A 17 10.09 4.34 18.16
CA ALA A 17 11.28 4.69 18.95
C ALA A 17 10.91 5.43 20.23
N VAL A 18 9.96 6.37 20.18
CA VAL A 18 9.43 7.08 21.35
C VAL A 18 8.71 6.11 22.28
N GLY A 19 7.91 5.17 21.75
CA GLY A 19 7.26 4.14 22.56
C GLY A 19 8.26 3.27 23.34
N TYR A 20 9.37 2.88 22.70
CA TYR A 20 10.45 2.16 23.37
C TYR A 20 11.22 3.02 24.38
N TYR A 21 11.36 4.33 24.13
CA TYR A 21 11.95 5.26 25.09
C TYR A 21 11.12 5.34 26.38
N TYR A 22 9.80 5.48 26.27
CA TYR A 22 8.90 5.49 27.43
C TYR A 22 8.87 4.16 28.18
N LYS A 23 9.07 3.05 27.47
CA LYS A 23 9.21 1.72 28.05
C LYS A 23 10.45 1.60 28.95
N TRP A 24 11.53 2.32 28.61
CA TRP A 24 12.75 2.37 29.41
C TRP A 24 12.56 3.14 30.73
N GLU A 25 11.66 4.11 30.76
CA GLU A 25 11.46 5.05 31.88
C GLU A 25 10.41 4.55 32.90
N ASP A 26 10.38 3.24 33.14
CA ASP A 26 9.46 2.52 34.06
C ASP A 26 7.94 2.68 33.74
N ASN A 27 7.61 3.27 32.59
CA ASN A 27 6.23 3.47 32.13
C ASN A 27 5.84 2.42 31.07
N ASP A 28 6.01 1.14 31.41
CA ASP A 28 5.74 -0.01 30.53
C ASP A 28 4.33 0.04 29.90
N LEU A 29 3.32 0.39 30.70
CA LEU A 29 1.93 0.46 30.24
C LEU A 29 1.71 1.53 29.16
N LEU A 30 2.37 2.69 29.29
CA LEU A 30 2.28 3.76 28.30
C LEU A 30 3.09 3.42 27.06
N GLY A 31 4.30 2.86 27.23
CA GLY A 31 5.15 2.41 26.13
C GLY A 31 4.45 1.36 25.25
N ASP A 32 3.89 0.32 25.85
CA ASP A 32 3.19 -0.73 25.11
C ASP A 32 1.93 -0.22 24.40
N ARG A 33 1.21 0.75 25.00
CA ARG A 33 0.05 1.38 24.37
C ARG A 33 0.43 2.22 23.15
N ILE A 34 1.52 2.98 23.24
CA ILE A 34 2.04 3.80 22.14
C ILE A 34 2.51 2.88 21.00
N ILE A 35 3.25 1.82 21.31
CA ILE A 35 3.71 0.84 20.32
C ILE A 35 2.51 0.15 19.66
N GLY A 36 1.52 -0.29 20.43
CA GLY A 36 0.31 -0.93 19.90
C GLY A 36 -0.46 -0.02 18.93
N ILE A 37 -0.67 1.24 19.30
CA ILE A 37 -1.33 2.23 18.44
C ILE A 37 -0.49 2.51 17.18
N ALA A 38 0.83 2.59 17.30
CA ALA A 38 1.72 2.80 16.16
C ALA A 38 1.67 1.63 15.17
N VAL A 39 1.64 0.38 15.67
CA VAL A 39 1.54 -0.82 14.84
C VAL A 39 0.18 -0.93 14.14
N ILE A 40 -0.92 -0.65 14.85
CA ILE A 40 -2.26 -0.62 14.25
C ILE A 40 -2.32 0.46 13.17
N SER A 41 -1.82 1.66 13.47
CA SER A 41 -1.76 2.77 12.52
C SER A 41 -0.90 2.41 11.29
N PHE A 42 0.21 1.70 11.48
CA PHE A 42 1.03 1.19 10.38
C PHE A 42 0.25 0.24 9.49
N ALA A 43 -0.43 -0.76 10.07
CA ALA A 43 -1.21 -1.72 9.32
C ALA A 43 -2.36 -1.06 8.54
N PHE A 44 -3.10 -0.14 9.18
CA PHE A 44 -4.29 0.47 8.58
C PHE A 44 -4.01 1.69 7.71
N ILE A 45 -2.90 2.41 7.89
CA ILE A 45 -2.60 3.61 7.11
C ILE A 45 -1.53 3.30 6.08
N LEU A 46 -0.40 2.69 6.49
CA LEU A 46 0.74 2.52 5.61
C LEU A 46 0.45 1.51 4.49
N ILE A 47 -0.20 0.38 4.80
CA ILE A 47 -0.53 -0.64 3.79
C ILE A 47 -1.47 -0.10 2.70
N PRO A 48 -2.65 0.49 3.00
CA PRO A 48 -3.51 1.01 1.95
C PRO A 48 -2.90 2.21 1.23
N LEU A 49 -2.16 3.08 1.93
CA LEU A 49 -1.48 4.21 1.30
C LEU A 49 -0.37 3.73 0.34
N PHE A 50 0.34 2.68 0.69
CA PHE A 50 1.33 2.03 -0.17
C PHE A 50 0.67 1.41 -1.41
N LEU A 51 -0.43 0.66 -1.23
CA LEU A 51 -1.20 0.08 -2.34
C LEU A 51 -1.71 1.15 -3.30
N TYR A 52 -2.25 2.24 -2.75
CA TYR A 52 -2.76 3.37 -3.54
C TYR A 52 -1.64 4.11 -4.28
N SER A 53 -0.49 4.32 -3.64
CA SER A 53 0.66 4.94 -4.31
C SER A 53 1.23 4.06 -5.43
N ARG A 54 1.10 2.73 -5.33
CA ARG A 54 1.53 1.77 -6.36
C ARG A 54 0.52 1.68 -7.51
N SER A 55 -0.78 1.80 -7.22
CA SER A 55 -1.85 1.64 -8.22
C SER A 55 -2.02 2.86 -9.15
N LYS A 56 -1.45 4.02 -8.82
CA LYS A 56 -1.69 5.29 -9.53
C LYS A 56 -1.34 5.36 -11.03
N GLY A 57 -0.74 4.33 -11.60
CA GLY A 57 -0.35 4.30 -13.03
C GLY A 57 -0.74 3.03 -13.77
N LYS A 58 -1.52 2.13 -13.16
CA LYS A 58 -1.93 0.87 -13.77
C LYS A 58 -3.44 0.85 -13.89
N LYS A 59 -3.97 0.84 -15.12
CA LYS A 59 -5.39 0.57 -15.36
C LYS A 59 -5.66 -0.83 -14.84
N ILE A 60 -6.50 -0.96 -13.81
CA ILE A 60 -6.90 -2.27 -13.27
C ILE A 60 -7.50 -3.14 -14.38
N THR A 61 -8.12 -2.50 -15.36
CA THR A 61 -8.67 -3.09 -16.58
C THR A 61 -7.68 -3.83 -17.46
N ASP A 62 -6.42 -3.41 -17.53
CA ASP A 62 -5.39 -4.11 -18.32
C ASP A 62 -4.91 -5.41 -17.66
N TYR A 63 -5.25 -5.60 -16.37
CA TYR A 63 -4.94 -6.79 -15.58
C TYR A 63 -6.13 -7.74 -15.42
N MET A 64 -7.33 -7.34 -15.87
CA MET A 64 -8.48 -8.23 -15.87
C MET A 64 -8.43 -9.17 -17.08
N LEU A 65 -8.74 -10.45 -16.84
CA LEU A 65 -8.95 -11.46 -17.88
C LEU A 65 -10.27 -11.22 -18.62
N THR A 66 -10.39 -10.05 -19.24
CA THR A 66 -11.45 -9.76 -20.20
C THR A 66 -11.15 -10.54 -21.48
N LYS A 67 -12.18 -11.00 -22.20
CA LYS A 67 -12.03 -11.72 -23.47
C LYS A 67 -11.04 -11.02 -24.43
N ASP A 68 -11.13 -9.70 -24.56
CA ASP A 68 -10.20 -8.88 -25.37
C ASP A 68 -8.73 -8.99 -24.94
N ASN A 69 -8.44 -9.04 -23.64
CA ASN A 69 -7.07 -9.13 -23.13
C ASN A 69 -6.52 -10.56 -23.27
N VAL A 70 -7.39 -11.57 -23.10
CA VAL A 70 -7.04 -12.99 -23.26
C VAL A 70 -6.76 -13.32 -24.72
N ASP A 71 -7.57 -12.81 -25.66
CA ASP A 71 -7.34 -13.03 -27.09
C ASP A 71 -6.06 -12.34 -27.58
N LYS A 72 -5.75 -11.13 -27.06
CA LYS A 72 -4.45 -10.46 -27.31
C LYS A 72 -3.25 -11.29 -26.81
N MET A 73 -3.36 -11.96 -25.66
CA MET A 73 -2.30 -12.84 -25.13
C MET A 73 -2.17 -14.15 -25.91
N ASN A 74 -3.28 -14.70 -26.41
CA ASN A 74 -3.30 -15.94 -27.20
C ASN A 74 -2.85 -15.74 -28.66
N GLY A 75 -2.33 -14.56 -29.01
CA GLY A 75 -1.87 -14.28 -30.37
C GLY A 75 -2.99 -14.26 -31.41
N LYS A 76 -4.26 -14.30 -30.96
CA LYS A 76 -5.41 -14.00 -31.79
C LYS A 76 -5.44 -12.49 -31.95
N LYS A 77 -4.54 -11.99 -32.80
CA LYS A 77 -4.63 -10.67 -33.39
C LYS A 77 -6.05 -10.60 -33.91
N GLY A 78 -6.88 -9.73 -33.32
CA GLY A 78 -8.28 -9.59 -33.71
C GLY A 78 -8.32 -9.64 -35.22
N GLU A 79 -9.01 -10.67 -35.74
CA GLU A 79 -9.53 -10.57 -37.09
C GLU A 79 -10.19 -9.20 -37.13
N ASN A 80 -9.65 -8.39 -38.01
CA ASN A 80 -10.20 -7.12 -38.36
C ASN A 80 -11.59 -7.45 -38.92
N THR A 81 -12.61 -7.46 -38.06
CA THR A 81 -13.95 -7.07 -38.45
C THR A 81 -13.88 -5.56 -38.70
N GLU A 82 -13.18 -5.20 -39.78
CA GLU A 82 -13.71 -4.19 -40.67
C GLU A 82 -15.14 -4.63 -41.00
N ASN A 83 -16.08 -3.71 -40.84
CA ASN A 83 -17.53 -3.83 -41.06
C ASN A 83 -18.37 -4.13 -39.80
N GLN A 84 -18.64 -3.10 -38.99
CA GLN A 84 -19.93 -2.39 -38.93
C GLN A 84 -20.01 -1.46 -37.71
#